data_AF-A0A8K0PAJ4-F1
#
_entry.id   AF-A0A8K0PAJ4-F1
#
_cell.length_a   1.000
_cell.length_b   1.000
_cell.length_c   1.000
_cell.angle_alpha   90.00
_cell.angle_beta   90.00
_cell.angle_gamma   90.00
#
_symmetry.space_group_name_H-M   'P 1'
#
loop_
_entity.id
_entity.type
_entity.pdbx_description
1 polymer ?
#
loop_
_entity_poly.entity_id
_entity_poly.type
_entity_poly.pdbx_seq_one_letter_code
_entity_poly.pdbx_strand_id
1 'polypeptide(L)'
;MEVILDCFFDDIVSTMDRSSLSVRHKRRELVDYLSTLIMGCEDQVEGCRMAVLAALRFHDVSRRSNGSVCLMGKYHDVLYVAAKVCFDHTLEDGTIVAHLLDSIFICEGTFERLFIGAIFGTRVTHLICGWKTDFADGDESLRAMAYFMSHATKARLSYVVPSLRSAARRCAGESDRRRWGMGSSRGISCNEIPDLTRLVDVPMQAYEDHQTKPNCITENLIAPQKVLLMLLRFGAEADGGRGRRKGFEGDERSAHSPLEHHVRKLSTAAAAGVRVLPPESCSCLRVLLRALPRVAVPANECDWEDPRRRKAYSRKSYGTPVHPRLFTDGVILPSRWHRPAELRHLCRCTIRAVLWQNWELPYGIRKLPLPTKMMNYLDLLDD
;
A
#
# COMPACT_ATOMS: atom_id res chain seq x y z
N MET A 1 6.39 29.01 -22.05
CA MET A 1 5.59 28.23 -21.07
C MET A 1 6.07 28.45 -19.64
N GLU A 2 7.37 28.39 -19.36
CA GLU A 2 7.92 28.50 -17.99
C GLU A 2 7.43 29.75 -17.24
N VAL A 3 7.61 30.92 -17.85
CA VAL A 3 7.16 32.21 -17.29
C VAL A 3 5.65 32.22 -17.01
N ILE A 4 4.84 31.59 -17.86
CA ILE A 4 3.38 31.52 -17.67
C ILE A 4 3.06 30.67 -16.44
N LEU A 5 3.74 29.54 -16.27
CA LEU A 5 3.55 28.65 -15.13
C LEU A 5 4.02 29.31 -13.83
N ASP A 6 5.18 29.97 -13.85
CA ASP A 6 5.70 30.68 -12.67
C ASP A 6 4.74 31.79 -12.25
N CYS A 7 4.28 32.65 -13.18
CA CYS A 7 3.23 33.65 -12.89
C CYS A 7 1.93 33.00 -12.39
N PHE A 8 1.50 31.88 -12.98
CA PHE A 8 0.29 31.19 -12.53
C PHE A 8 0.39 30.72 -11.08
N PHE A 9 1.50 30.07 -10.69
CA PHE A 9 1.67 29.63 -9.31
C PHE A 9 1.92 30.78 -8.33
N ASP A 10 2.73 31.75 -8.72
CA ASP A 10 3.15 32.85 -7.86
C ASP A 10 2.11 33.97 -7.71
N ASP A 11 1.23 34.17 -8.70
CA ASP A 11 0.22 35.24 -8.65
C ASP A 11 -1.20 34.70 -8.42
N ILE A 12 -1.53 33.54 -8.99
CA ILE A 12 -2.89 32.97 -8.90
C ILE A 12 -2.98 31.98 -7.75
N VAL A 13 -2.16 30.93 -7.74
CA VAL A 13 -2.25 29.90 -6.68
C VAL A 13 -1.86 30.49 -5.31
N SER A 14 -0.89 31.40 -5.26
CA SER A 14 -0.47 32.10 -4.04
C SER A 14 -1.56 32.98 -3.41
N THR A 15 -2.53 33.46 -4.19
CA THR A 15 -3.62 34.34 -3.71
C THR A 15 -4.89 33.57 -3.33
N MET A 16 -5.03 32.31 -3.76
CA MET A 16 -6.15 31.45 -3.36
C MET A 16 -6.22 31.19 -1.85
N ASP A 17 -7.41 30.92 -1.32
CA ASP A 17 -7.56 30.49 0.08
C ASP A 17 -6.77 29.20 0.35
N ARG A 18 -6.22 29.06 1.57
CA ARG A 18 -5.41 27.89 1.95
C ARG A 18 -6.14 26.56 1.74
N SER A 19 -7.46 26.51 1.95
CA SER A 19 -8.30 25.32 1.79
C SER A 19 -8.87 25.13 0.40
N SER A 20 -8.62 26.04 -0.55
CA SER A 20 -9.23 26.04 -1.89
C SER A 20 -9.04 24.72 -2.65
N LEU A 21 -7.84 24.13 -2.57
CA LEU A 21 -7.51 22.87 -3.24
C LEU A 21 -7.89 21.62 -2.44
N SER A 22 -8.48 21.75 -1.26
CA SER A 22 -9.04 20.59 -0.54
C SER A 22 -10.23 19.98 -1.28
N VAL A 23 -10.94 20.78 -2.08
CA VAL A 23 -12.12 20.35 -2.82
C VAL A 23 -11.74 19.90 -4.23
N ARG A 24 -12.23 18.71 -4.61
CA ARG A 24 -11.93 18.06 -5.90
C ARG A 24 -12.20 18.93 -7.14
N HIS A 25 -13.29 19.71 -7.17
CA HIS A 25 -13.63 20.48 -8.37
C HIS A 25 -12.58 21.55 -8.67
N LYS A 26 -12.01 22.22 -7.65
CA LYS A 26 -10.91 23.18 -7.83
C LYS A 26 -9.63 22.51 -8.31
N ARG A 27 -9.29 21.34 -7.78
CA ARG A 27 -8.14 20.59 -8.30
C ARG A 27 -8.34 20.18 -9.76
N ARG A 28 -9.56 19.77 -10.16
CA ARG A 28 -9.89 19.49 -11.56
C ARG A 28 -9.76 20.72 -12.46
N GLU A 29 -10.28 21.88 -12.03
CA GLU A 29 -10.10 23.14 -12.78
C GLU A 29 -8.61 23.44 -13.03
N LEU A 30 -7.75 23.22 -12.02
CA LEU A 30 -6.30 23.37 -12.17
C LEU A 30 -5.69 22.33 -13.13
N VAL A 31 -6.09 21.06 -13.02
CA VAL A 31 -5.64 20.00 -13.95
C VAL A 31 -6.04 20.32 -15.39
N ASP A 32 -7.27 20.79 -15.60
CA ASP A 32 -7.82 21.13 -16.93
C ASP A 32 -7.07 22.34 -17.51
N TYR A 33 -6.79 23.35 -16.69
CA TYR A 33 -5.98 24.51 -17.08
C TYR A 33 -4.57 24.09 -17.50
N LEU A 34 -3.86 23.33 -16.66
CA LEU A 34 -2.51 22.86 -16.97
C LEU A 34 -2.50 21.96 -18.20
N SER A 35 -3.49 21.07 -18.35
CA SER A 35 -3.62 20.21 -19.53
C SER A 35 -3.85 21.02 -20.80
N THR A 36 -4.61 22.11 -20.72
CA THR A 36 -4.80 23.04 -21.85
C THR A 36 -3.50 23.72 -22.26
N LEU A 37 -2.69 24.16 -21.29
CA LEU A 37 -1.37 24.72 -21.57
C LEU A 37 -0.43 23.68 -22.21
N ILE A 38 -0.42 22.45 -21.70
CA ILE A 38 0.40 21.35 -22.24
C ILE A 38 0.00 21.03 -23.69
N MET A 39 -1.31 20.91 -23.97
CA MET A 39 -1.81 20.66 -25.33
C MET A 39 -1.45 21.77 -26.32
N GLY A 40 -1.29 23.00 -25.83
CA GLY A 40 -0.86 24.15 -26.64
C GLY A 40 0.65 24.22 -26.89
N CYS A 41 1.46 23.34 -26.29
CA CYS A 41 2.90 23.29 -26.53
C CYS A 41 3.23 22.49 -27.79
N GLU A 42 4.29 22.90 -28.50
CA GLU A 42 4.83 22.12 -29.63
C GLU A 42 5.33 20.75 -29.19
N ASP A 43 6.02 20.71 -28.05
CA ASP A 43 6.41 19.49 -27.34
C ASP A 43 5.55 19.33 -26.07
N GLN A 44 4.55 18.46 -26.16
CA GLN A 44 3.64 18.18 -25.03
C GLN A 44 4.34 17.44 -23.89
N VAL A 45 5.37 16.64 -24.19
CA VAL A 45 6.12 15.92 -23.15
C VAL A 45 6.93 16.92 -22.33
N GLU A 46 7.65 17.82 -22.99
CA GLU A 46 8.36 18.89 -22.30
C GLU A 46 7.39 19.84 -21.59
N GLY A 47 6.26 20.17 -22.21
CA GLY A 47 5.22 20.96 -21.55
C GLY A 47 4.70 20.33 -20.26
N CYS A 48 4.46 19.02 -20.26
CA CYS A 48 4.07 18.26 -19.07
C CYS A 48 5.17 18.29 -18.00
N ARG A 49 6.43 18.06 -18.38
CA ARG A 49 7.60 18.14 -17.48
C ARG A 49 7.65 19.50 -16.79
N MET A 50 7.53 20.58 -17.56
CA MET A 50 7.56 21.95 -17.04
C MET A 50 6.40 22.24 -16.08
N ALA A 51 5.17 21.81 -16.41
CA ALA A 51 4.00 22.00 -15.55
C ALA A 51 4.16 21.31 -14.18
N VAL A 52 4.64 20.06 -14.18
CA VAL A 52 4.86 19.28 -12.95
C VAL A 52 6.02 19.87 -12.14
N LEU A 53 7.11 20.26 -12.79
CA LEU A 53 8.24 20.91 -12.11
C LEU A 53 7.85 22.25 -11.49
N ALA A 54 7.01 23.05 -12.16
CA ALA A 54 6.51 24.30 -11.58
C ALA A 54 5.68 24.06 -10.31
N ALA A 55 4.78 23.06 -10.32
CA ALA A 55 4.02 22.68 -9.12
C ALA A 55 4.95 22.21 -7.96
N LEU A 56 5.98 21.43 -8.27
CA LEU A 56 6.98 20.99 -7.30
C LEU A 56 7.80 22.16 -6.75
N ARG A 57 8.24 23.09 -7.61
CA ARG A 57 8.95 24.31 -7.19
C ARG A 57 8.08 25.16 -6.26
N PHE A 58 6.82 25.37 -6.59
CA PHE A 58 5.88 26.12 -5.75
C PHE A 58 5.75 25.50 -4.35
N HIS A 59 5.56 24.17 -4.27
CA HIS A 59 5.59 23.44 -3.00
C HIS A 59 6.92 23.64 -2.26
N ASP A 60 8.05 23.40 -2.92
CA ASP A 60 9.37 23.43 -2.29
C ASP A 60 9.76 24.82 -1.77
N VAL A 61 9.46 25.88 -2.53
CA VAL A 61 9.69 27.26 -2.12
C VAL A 61 8.86 27.59 -0.88
N SER A 62 7.56 27.25 -0.87
CA SER A 62 6.68 27.48 0.28
C SER A 62 7.10 26.69 1.52
N ARG A 63 7.62 25.47 1.32
CA ARG A 63 8.13 24.62 2.39
C ARG A 63 9.45 25.16 2.95
N ARG A 64 10.39 25.55 2.10
CA ARG A 64 11.70 26.10 2.52
C ARG A 64 11.54 27.43 3.25
N SER A 65 10.67 28.31 2.77
CA SER A 65 10.37 29.59 3.45
C SER A 65 9.71 29.39 4.82
N ASN A 66 9.03 28.26 5.02
CA ASN A 66 8.44 27.85 6.29
C ASN A 66 9.32 26.86 7.08
N GLY A 67 10.64 27.09 7.12
CA GLY A 67 11.56 26.28 7.93
C GLY A 67 11.67 24.81 7.50
N SER A 68 11.48 24.53 6.21
CA SER A 68 11.41 23.18 5.63
C SER A 68 10.22 22.32 6.09
N VAL A 69 9.18 22.96 6.63
CA VAL A 69 7.92 22.33 7.04
C VAL A 69 6.82 22.69 6.06
N CYS A 70 6.09 21.71 5.57
CA CYS A 70 5.02 21.95 4.59
C CYS A 70 3.82 22.68 5.23
N LEU A 71 3.32 23.70 4.55
CA LEU A 71 2.17 24.51 4.99
C LEU A 71 0.82 23.82 4.78
N MET A 72 0.76 22.64 4.17
CA MET A 72 -0.47 21.90 3.88
C MET A 72 -1.47 22.73 3.04
N GLY A 73 -2.70 22.23 2.86
CA GLY A 73 -3.72 22.89 2.04
C GLY A 73 -3.21 23.10 0.62
N LYS A 74 -3.48 24.25 -0.01
CA LYS A 74 -3.07 24.54 -1.39
C LYS A 74 -1.59 24.32 -1.70
N TYR A 75 -0.69 24.57 -0.74
CA TYR A 75 0.75 24.42 -0.91
C TYR A 75 1.16 22.95 -1.08
N HIS A 76 0.37 22.03 -0.52
CA HIS A 76 0.60 20.60 -0.57
C HIS A 76 -0.34 19.89 -1.56
N ASP A 77 -1.61 20.28 -1.57
CA ASP A 77 -2.65 19.71 -2.42
C ASP A 77 -2.35 19.90 -3.92
N VAL A 78 -1.50 20.88 -4.27
CA VAL A 78 -0.93 21.06 -5.61
C VAL A 78 -0.12 19.85 -6.08
N LEU A 79 0.49 19.08 -5.17
CA LEU A 79 1.22 17.86 -5.52
C LEU A 79 0.26 16.79 -6.09
N TYR A 80 -1.00 16.77 -5.64
CA TYR A 80 -2.02 15.87 -6.20
C TYR A 80 -2.54 16.33 -7.55
N VAL A 81 -2.59 17.64 -7.80
CA VAL A 81 -2.79 18.20 -9.14
C VAL A 81 -1.66 17.76 -10.06
N ALA A 82 -0.40 17.90 -9.62
CA ALA A 82 0.76 17.46 -10.38
C ALA A 82 0.77 15.93 -10.63
N ALA A 83 0.35 15.13 -9.65
CA ALA A 83 0.20 13.68 -9.80
C ALA A 83 -0.84 13.33 -10.86
N LYS A 84 -1.99 14.00 -10.84
CA LYS A 84 -3.03 13.81 -11.85
C LYS A 84 -2.55 14.20 -13.25
N VAL A 85 -1.85 15.34 -13.38
CA VAL A 85 -1.23 15.78 -14.65
C VAL A 85 -0.19 14.77 -15.15
N CYS A 86 0.69 14.26 -14.28
CA CYS A 86 1.65 13.21 -14.64
C CYS A 86 0.95 11.99 -15.23
N PHE A 87 -0.13 11.54 -14.58
CA PHE A 87 -0.89 10.38 -15.00
C PHE A 87 -1.62 10.60 -16.33
N ASP A 88 -2.32 11.73 -16.49
CA ASP A 88 -3.14 12.03 -17.67
C ASP A 88 -2.31 12.18 -18.94
N HIS A 89 -1.11 12.76 -18.81
CA HIS A 89 -0.16 12.94 -19.90
C HIS A 89 0.88 11.83 -19.97
N THR A 90 0.73 10.76 -19.19
CA THR A 90 1.61 9.58 -19.17
C THR A 90 3.11 9.93 -19.11
N LEU A 91 3.49 10.81 -18.18
CA LEU A 91 4.85 11.32 -18.10
C LEU A 91 5.88 10.21 -17.86
N GLU A 92 6.74 9.94 -18.84
CA GLU A 92 7.72 8.85 -18.75
C GLU A 92 8.94 9.17 -17.86
N ASP A 93 9.20 10.44 -17.55
CA ASP A 93 10.34 10.84 -16.72
C ASP A 93 10.20 10.32 -15.28
N GLY A 94 10.85 9.19 -15.02
CA GLY A 94 10.91 8.56 -13.71
C GLY A 94 11.55 9.41 -12.62
N THR A 95 12.43 10.37 -12.97
CA THR A 95 13.07 11.25 -11.98
C THR A 95 12.10 12.28 -11.44
N ILE A 96 11.26 12.86 -12.29
CA ILE A 96 10.25 13.84 -11.90
C ILE A 96 9.14 13.14 -11.10
N VAL A 97 8.65 11.98 -11.57
CA VAL A 97 7.63 11.22 -10.84
C VAL A 97 8.15 10.73 -9.49
N ALA A 98 9.44 10.34 -9.41
CA ALA A 98 10.07 10.00 -8.15
C ALA A 98 10.14 11.19 -7.19
N HIS A 99 10.59 12.36 -7.66
CA HIS A 99 10.64 13.57 -6.85
C HIS A 99 9.24 13.95 -6.33
N LEU A 100 8.21 13.78 -7.15
CA LEU A 100 6.82 13.99 -6.72
C LEU A 100 6.40 13.04 -5.59
N LEU A 101 6.70 11.74 -5.72
CA LEU A 101 6.38 10.76 -4.69
C LEU A 101 7.14 11.03 -3.38
N ASP A 102 8.42 11.38 -3.47
CA ASP A 102 9.22 11.76 -2.29
C ASP A 102 8.65 13.02 -1.62
N SER A 103 8.28 14.04 -2.39
CA SER A 103 7.68 15.27 -1.86
C SER A 103 6.34 15.03 -1.16
N ILE A 104 5.51 14.12 -1.69
CA ILE A 104 4.27 13.68 -1.02
C ILE A 104 4.62 12.96 0.29
N PHE A 105 5.50 11.96 0.25
CA PHE A 105 5.80 11.13 1.41
C PHE A 105 6.51 11.89 2.53
N ILE A 106 7.42 12.81 2.21
CA ILE A 106 8.13 13.60 3.23
C ILE A 106 7.14 14.45 4.06
N CYS A 107 6.05 14.88 3.45
CA CYS A 107 5.05 15.71 4.11
C CYS A 107 3.98 14.88 4.83
N GLU A 108 3.50 13.80 4.22
CA GLU A 108 2.39 13.01 4.76
C GLU A 108 2.84 11.76 5.53
N GLY A 109 3.97 11.17 5.18
CA GLY A 109 4.41 9.87 5.70
C GLY A 109 3.57 8.70 5.20
N THR A 110 2.75 8.89 4.16
CA THR A 110 1.90 7.87 3.54
C THR A 110 1.59 8.21 2.08
N PHE A 111 1.03 7.26 1.34
CA PHE A 111 0.49 7.43 -0.02
C PHE A 111 -1.03 7.23 -0.06
N GLU A 112 -1.69 7.31 1.09
CA GLU A 112 -3.11 7.00 1.24
C GLU A 112 -3.98 7.74 0.22
N ARG A 113 -3.86 9.07 0.10
CA ARG A 113 -4.68 9.88 -0.82
C ARG A 113 -4.49 9.50 -2.29
N LEU A 114 -3.33 8.94 -2.64
CA LEU A 114 -3.02 8.47 -3.99
C LEU A 114 -3.71 7.14 -4.30
N PHE A 115 -3.84 6.24 -3.32
CA PHE A 115 -4.36 4.88 -3.53
C PHE A 115 -5.80 4.68 -3.07
N ILE A 116 -6.35 5.60 -2.28
CA ILE A 116 -7.67 5.46 -1.67
C ILE A 116 -8.79 5.29 -2.70
N GLY A 117 -8.67 5.94 -3.87
CA GLY A 117 -9.62 5.79 -4.97
C GLY A 117 -9.68 4.39 -5.55
N ALA A 118 -8.56 3.67 -5.57
CA ALA A 118 -8.50 2.31 -6.09
C ALA A 118 -8.89 1.28 -5.02
N ILE A 119 -8.59 1.57 -3.76
CA ILE A 119 -8.89 0.70 -2.63
C ILE A 119 -10.41 0.73 -2.33
N PHE A 120 -11.01 1.91 -2.10
CA PHE A 120 -12.42 2.01 -1.70
C PHE A 120 -13.36 2.47 -2.82
N GLY A 121 -12.84 2.73 -4.02
CA GLY A 121 -13.61 3.39 -5.08
C GLY A 121 -13.87 4.86 -4.79
N THR A 122 -14.40 5.58 -5.78
CA THR A 122 -14.51 7.05 -5.75
C THR A 122 -15.63 7.61 -4.87
N ARG A 123 -16.56 6.76 -4.40
CA ARG A 123 -17.75 7.18 -3.63
C ARG A 123 -17.50 7.29 -2.13
N VAL A 124 -16.65 6.42 -1.59
CA VAL A 124 -16.48 6.26 -0.13
C VAL A 124 -15.23 7.00 0.38
N THR A 125 -14.30 7.40 -0.49
CA THR A 125 -13.01 8.01 -0.07
C THR A 125 -13.21 9.20 0.86
N HIS A 126 -14.13 10.11 0.55
CA HIS A 126 -14.39 11.32 1.35
C HIS A 126 -14.86 11.01 2.77
N LEU A 127 -15.58 9.89 2.96
CA LEU A 127 -16.10 9.49 4.27
C LEU A 127 -15.00 8.95 5.18
N ILE A 128 -13.99 8.29 4.59
CA ILE A 128 -12.92 7.61 5.35
C ILE A 128 -11.79 8.57 5.70
N CYS A 129 -11.36 9.41 4.75
CA CYS A 129 -10.13 10.22 4.89
C CYS A 129 -10.36 11.73 4.71
N GLY A 130 -11.61 12.18 4.52
CA GLY A 130 -11.90 13.57 4.17
C GLY A 130 -11.40 13.99 2.77
N TRP A 131 -10.82 13.08 1.99
CA TRP A 131 -10.26 13.35 0.67
C TRP A 131 -11.07 12.68 -0.44
N LYS A 132 -11.37 13.43 -1.50
CA LYS A 132 -11.91 12.89 -2.75
C LYS A 132 -10.76 12.63 -3.70
N THR A 133 -10.60 11.39 -4.15
CA THR A 133 -9.63 11.04 -5.20
C THR A 133 -9.82 11.89 -6.46
N ASP A 134 -8.73 12.22 -7.16
CA ASP A 134 -8.76 13.02 -8.38
C ASP A 134 -9.14 12.20 -9.63
N PHE A 135 -8.96 10.87 -9.59
CA PHE A 135 -9.31 9.93 -10.66
C PHE A 135 -10.83 9.69 -10.76
N ALA A 136 -11.37 9.61 -11.98
CA ALA A 136 -12.81 9.62 -12.27
C ALA A 136 -13.53 8.40 -11.68
N ASP A 137 -12.93 7.21 -11.80
CA ASP A 137 -13.50 5.95 -11.34
C ASP A 137 -12.45 5.02 -10.71
N GLY A 138 -12.91 3.82 -10.29
CA GLY A 138 -12.06 2.83 -9.64
C GLY A 138 -11.04 2.19 -10.60
N ASP A 139 -11.37 2.06 -11.89
CA ASP A 139 -10.46 1.47 -12.88
C ASP A 139 -9.36 2.46 -13.24
N GLU A 140 -9.68 3.75 -13.39
CA GLU A 140 -8.69 4.81 -13.55
C GLU A 140 -7.80 4.92 -12.31
N SER A 141 -8.38 4.86 -11.11
CA SER A 141 -7.60 4.85 -9.87
C SER A 141 -6.63 3.66 -9.82
N LEU A 142 -7.06 2.48 -10.29
CA LEU A 142 -6.21 1.28 -10.33
C LEU A 142 -5.08 1.42 -11.37
N ARG A 143 -5.36 2.02 -12.53
CA ARG A 143 -4.33 2.37 -13.53
C ARG A 143 -3.33 3.38 -12.97
N ALA A 144 -3.80 4.40 -12.27
CA ALA A 144 -2.95 5.39 -11.63
C ALA A 144 -2.06 4.77 -10.55
N MET A 145 -2.62 3.91 -9.70
CA MET A 145 -1.83 3.16 -8.71
C MET A 145 -0.71 2.36 -9.39
N ALA A 146 -1.03 1.62 -10.47
CA ALA A 146 -0.03 0.86 -11.22
C ALA A 146 1.03 1.77 -11.88
N TYR A 147 0.62 2.93 -12.39
CA TYR A 147 1.52 3.95 -12.94
C TYR A 147 2.55 4.40 -11.88
N PHE A 148 2.11 4.88 -10.72
CA PHE A 148 3.03 5.36 -9.68
C PHE A 148 3.89 4.25 -9.09
N MET A 149 3.33 3.05 -8.88
CA MET A 149 4.12 1.88 -8.46
C MET A 149 5.19 1.51 -9.49
N SER A 150 4.90 1.65 -10.79
CA SER A 150 5.86 1.41 -11.88
C SER A 150 7.04 2.36 -11.81
N HIS A 151 6.77 3.67 -11.73
CA HIS A 151 7.81 4.68 -11.63
C HIS A 151 8.63 4.52 -10.36
N ALA A 152 7.98 4.28 -9.22
CA ALA A 152 8.66 4.02 -7.95
C ALA A 152 9.56 2.78 -7.99
N THR A 153 9.11 1.71 -8.67
CA THR A 153 9.91 0.49 -8.82
C THR A 153 11.12 0.74 -9.71
N LYS A 154 10.94 1.39 -10.86
CA LYS A 154 12.03 1.75 -11.79
C LYS A 154 13.07 2.66 -11.13
N ALA A 155 12.61 3.62 -10.32
CA ALA A 155 13.46 4.53 -9.55
C ALA A 155 13.99 3.93 -8.23
N ARG A 156 13.60 2.69 -7.89
CA ARG A 156 14.00 1.97 -6.67
C ARG A 156 13.70 2.72 -5.37
N LEU A 157 12.53 3.36 -5.30
CA LEU A 157 12.15 4.21 -4.16
C LEU A 157 11.82 3.38 -2.91
N SER A 158 12.48 3.73 -1.81
CA SER A 158 12.27 3.14 -0.50
C SER A 158 12.07 4.24 0.54
N TYR A 159 11.14 3.99 1.47
CA TYR A 159 10.66 4.98 2.42
C TYR A 159 10.90 4.49 3.84
N VAL A 160 11.34 5.42 4.69
CA VAL A 160 11.51 5.15 6.13
C VAL A 160 10.16 5.33 6.81
N VAL A 161 9.54 4.22 7.20
CA VAL A 161 8.29 4.24 7.96
C VAL A 161 8.64 4.09 9.44
N PRO A 162 8.21 5.01 10.33
CA PRO A 162 8.46 4.87 11.76
C PRO A 162 7.82 3.58 12.30
N SER A 163 8.62 2.67 12.84
CA SER A 163 8.09 1.49 13.52
C SER A 163 7.40 1.91 14.84
N LEU A 164 6.44 1.11 15.34
CA LEU A 164 5.80 1.28 16.65
C LEU A 164 6.83 1.49 17.78
N ARG A 165 8.01 0.85 17.67
CA ARG A 165 9.13 1.01 18.63
C ARG A 165 9.73 2.42 18.63
N SER A 166 9.69 3.11 17.50
CA SER A 166 10.20 4.46 17.31
C SER A 166 9.22 5.52 17.83
N ALA A 167 7.91 5.24 17.71
CA ALA A 167 6.85 6.09 18.24
C ALA A 167 6.74 6.01 19.77
N ALA A 168 6.79 4.80 20.34
CA ALA A 168 6.72 4.59 21.80
C ALA A 168 7.89 5.26 22.55
N ARG A 169 9.10 5.27 21.99
CA ARG A 169 10.27 5.96 22.61
C ARG A 169 10.16 7.48 22.58
N ARG A 170 9.53 8.07 21.56
CA ARG A 170 9.28 9.52 21.51
C ARG A 170 8.30 9.95 22.60
N CYS A 171 7.25 9.18 22.86
CA CYS A 171 6.29 9.47 23.94
C CYS A 171 6.85 9.22 25.34
N ALA A 172 7.71 8.20 25.51
CA ALA A 172 8.37 7.91 26.79
C ALA A 172 9.45 8.95 27.16
N GLY A 173 10.10 9.59 26.18
CA GLY A 173 11.16 10.58 26.41
C GLY A 173 10.70 11.92 26.97
N GLU A 174 9.43 12.30 26.76
CA GLU A 174 8.87 13.59 27.20
C GLU A 174 8.29 13.53 28.62
N SER A 175 7.78 12.36 29.03
CA SER A 175 6.99 12.19 30.26
C SER A 175 7.84 11.78 31.47
N ASP A 176 8.94 11.06 31.27
CA ASP A 176 9.70 10.43 32.36
C ASP A 176 10.87 11.28 32.89
N ARG A 177 11.24 12.37 32.19
CA ARG A 177 12.32 13.28 32.63
C ARG A 177 11.97 14.15 33.84
N ARG A 178 10.69 14.23 34.23
CA ARG A 178 10.26 15.05 35.40
C ARG A 178 10.03 14.25 36.68
N ARG A 179 10.10 12.91 36.66
CA ARG A 179 9.66 12.09 37.81
C ARG A 179 10.76 11.33 38.54
N TRP A 180 11.92 11.08 37.93
CA TRP A 180 12.99 10.35 38.57
C TRP A 180 14.32 11.09 38.43
N GLY A 181 14.61 11.93 39.43
CA GLY A 181 15.94 12.50 39.63
C GLY A 181 16.92 11.40 40.00
N MET A 182 17.51 10.73 39.00
CA MET A 182 18.69 9.89 39.17
C MET A 182 19.56 9.98 37.91
N GLY A 183 20.77 10.51 38.08
CA GLY A 183 21.84 10.32 37.12
C GLY A 183 22.34 8.89 37.17
N SER A 184 22.56 8.27 36.02
CA SER A 184 23.69 7.38 35.78
C SER A 184 23.74 6.98 34.31
N SER A 185 24.87 7.30 33.70
CA SER A 185 25.31 6.93 32.37
C SER A 185 25.36 5.41 32.21
N ARG A 186 24.47 4.82 31.39
CA ARG A 186 24.71 3.51 30.75
C ARG A 186 24.09 3.45 29.36
N GLY A 187 24.96 3.58 28.36
CA GLY A 187 24.92 2.90 27.06
C GLY A 187 23.63 2.97 26.25
N ILE A 188 23.41 4.07 25.53
CA ILE A 188 22.57 4.04 24.34
C ILE A 188 23.42 3.42 23.22
N SER A 189 23.32 2.10 23.06
CA SER A 189 23.78 1.40 21.87
C SER A 189 22.65 0.55 21.36
N CYS A 190 21.93 1.07 20.37
CA CYS A 190 21.26 0.29 19.34
C CYS A 190 21.09 1.23 18.14
N ASN A 191 22.01 1.16 17.17
CA ASN A 191 21.78 1.63 15.81
C ASN A 191 20.61 0.82 15.23
N GLU A 192 19.38 1.23 15.50
CA GLU A 192 18.21 0.68 14.80
C GLU A 192 18.18 1.30 13.41
N ILE A 193 18.68 0.55 12.43
CA ILE A 193 18.54 0.89 11.01
C ILE A 193 17.03 0.96 10.73
N PRO A 194 16.50 2.09 10.24
CA PRO A 194 15.08 2.20 9.92
C PRO A 194 14.68 1.17 8.87
N ASP A 195 13.52 0.54 9.06
CA ASP A 195 12.98 -0.43 8.12
C ASP A 195 12.58 0.29 6.82
N LEU A 196 13.40 0.11 5.78
CA LEU A 196 13.13 0.63 4.44
C LEU A 196 11.96 -0.13 3.81
N THR A 197 10.91 0.59 3.47
CA THR A 197 9.65 0.05 2.95
C THR A 197 9.45 0.50 1.51
N ARG A 198 9.01 -0.40 0.62
CA ARG A 198 8.65 -0.03 -0.76
C ARG A 198 7.31 0.69 -0.77
N LEU A 199 7.07 1.54 -1.77
CA LEU A 199 5.80 2.28 -1.90
C LEU A 199 4.55 1.38 -1.78
N VAL A 200 4.60 0.14 -2.30
CA VAL A 200 3.46 -0.81 -2.24
C VAL A 200 3.12 -1.28 -0.82
N ASP A 201 4.08 -1.22 0.11
CA ASP A 201 3.95 -1.67 1.50
C ASP A 201 3.87 -0.51 2.51
N VAL A 202 3.88 0.75 2.04
CA VAL A 202 3.75 1.93 2.91
C VAL A 202 2.38 1.92 3.59
N PRO A 203 2.30 1.99 4.94
CA PRO A 203 1.03 1.94 5.65
C PRO A 203 0.06 3.07 5.33
N MET A 204 -1.23 2.78 5.50
CA MET A 204 -2.33 3.74 5.42
C MET A 204 -2.62 4.31 6.82
N GLN A 205 -2.69 5.63 6.93
CA GLN A 205 -2.75 6.33 8.21
C GLN A 205 -4.15 6.46 8.80
N ALA A 206 -5.22 6.40 8.00
CA ALA A 206 -6.59 6.49 8.51
C ALA A 206 -7.02 5.27 9.36
N TYR A 207 -6.14 4.29 9.56
CA TYR A 207 -6.40 3.09 10.36
C TYR A 207 -5.84 3.23 11.77
N GLU A 208 -6.59 2.70 12.74
CA GLU A 208 -6.32 2.83 14.19
C GLU A 208 -4.88 2.45 14.59
N ASP A 209 -4.29 1.47 13.91
CA ASP A 209 -2.95 0.98 14.23
C ASP A 209 -1.83 1.77 13.52
N HIS A 210 -2.16 2.69 12.60
CA HIS A 210 -1.25 3.49 11.75
C HIS A 210 -0.13 2.69 11.05
N GLN A 211 -0.28 1.36 10.98
CA GLN A 211 0.67 0.42 10.41
C GLN A 211 0.01 -0.55 9.42
N THR A 212 -1.29 -0.38 9.16
CA THR A 212 -2.04 -1.23 8.26
C THR A 212 -1.57 -1.02 6.82
N LYS A 213 -0.97 -2.06 6.24
CA LYS A 213 -0.54 -2.06 4.83
C LYS A 213 -1.74 -2.07 3.88
N PRO A 214 -1.61 -1.55 2.64
CA PRO A 214 -2.71 -1.50 1.67
C PRO A 214 -3.38 -2.85 1.41
N ASN A 215 -2.61 -3.94 1.39
CA ASN A 215 -3.12 -5.29 1.14
C ASN A 215 -3.87 -5.91 2.34
N CYS A 216 -3.76 -5.35 3.55
CA CYS A 216 -4.51 -5.80 4.73
C CYS A 216 -5.95 -5.29 4.74
N ILE A 217 -6.29 -4.29 3.91
CA ILE A 217 -7.58 -3.60 3.94
C ILE A 217 -8.64 -4.29 3.04
N THR A 218 -8.32 -5.49 2.56
CA THR A 218 -9.09 -6.19 1.50
C THR A 218 -10.54 -6.52 1.83
N GLU A 219 -10.99 -6.33 3.07
CA GLU A 219 -12.36 -6.58 3.50
C GLU A 219 -13.37 -5.57 2.95
N ASN A 220 -12.95 -4.32 2.77
CA ASN A 220 -13.84 -3.18 2.52
C ASN A 220 -13.78 -2.66 1.07
N LEU A 221 -13.21 -3.45 0.16
CA LEU A 221 -12.97 -3.00 -1.21
C LEU A 221 -14.16 -3.33 -2.12
N ILE A 222 -14.37 -2.49 -3.14
CA ILE A 222 -15.38 -2.71 -4.19
C ILE A 222 -14.92 -3.82 -5.17
N ALA A 223 -13.61 -4.00 -5.34
CA ALA A 223 -13.02 -5.04 -6.18
C ALA A 223 -11.75 -5.64 -5.52
N PRO A 224 -11.90 -6.33 -4.38
CA PRO A 224 -10.79 -6.68 -3.51
C PRO A 224 -9.76 -7.58 -4.18
N GLN A 225 -10.20 -8.51 -5.02
CA GLN A 225 -9.31 -9.40 -5.74
C GLN A 225 -8.41 -8.65 -6.73
N LYS A 226 -8.94 -7.68 -7.49
CA LYS A 226 -8.18 -6.95 -8.51
C LYS A 226 -7.09 -6.09 -7.87
N VAL A 227 -7.44 -5.35 -6.82
CA VAL A 227 -6.51 -4.51 -6.06
C VAL A 227 -5.44 -5.38 -5.40
N LEU A 228 -5.86 -6.45 -4.73
CA LEU A 228 -4.92 -7.38 -4.08
C LEU A 228 -3.95 -8.02 -5.07
N LEU A 229 -4.46 -8.48 -6.22
CA LEU A 229 -3.62 -9.02 -7.28
C LEU A 229 -2.62 -7.96 -7.77
N MET A 230 -3.04 -6.71 -7.96
CA MET A 230 -2.15 -5.62 -8.36
C MET A 230 -1.03 -5.41 -7.33
N LEU A 231 -1.37 -5.24 -6.06
CA LEU A 231 -0.41 -5.05 -4.98
C LEU A 231 0.58 -6.22 -4.90
N LEU A 232 0.09 -7.46 -4.95
CA LEU A 232 0.96 -8.65 -4.93
C LEU A 232 1.83 -8.76 -6.18
N ARG A 233 1.36 -8.36 -7.36
CA ARG A 233 2.17 -8.33 -8.59
C ARG A 233 3.35 -7.37 -8.47
N PHE A 234 3.16 -6.22 -7.84
CA PHE A 234 4.23 -5.29 -7.47
C PHE A 234 5.04 -5.71 -6.23
N GLY A 235 4.68 -6.85 -5.63
CA GLY A 235 5.47 -7.49 -4.59
C GLY A 235 5.12 -7.07 -3.17
N ALA A 236 3.88 -6.64 -2.93
CA ALA A 236 3.36 -6.47 -1.57
C ALA A 236 3.51 -7.74 -0.74
N GLU A 237 3.77 -7.59 0.55
CA GLU A 237 3.96 -8.72 1.45
C GLU A 237 2.64 -9.45 1.77
N ALA A 238 2.45 -10.65 1.22
CA ALA A 238 1.21 -11.42 1.38
C ALA A 238 0.88 -11.87 2.82
N ASP A 239 1.88 -11.99 3.71
CA ASP A 239 1.72 -12.47 5.09
C ASP A 239 1.64 -11.35 6.14
N GLY A 240 1.44 -10.09 5.70
CA GLY A 240 1.22 -8.97 6.62
C GLY A 240 2.39 -8.66 7.56
N GLY A 241 3.63 -8.96 7.16
CA GLY A 241 4.82 -8.53 7.92
C GLY A 241 5.25 -9.43 9.07
N ARG A 242 4.96 -10.74 9.06
CA ARG A 242 5.73 -11.71 9.87
C ARG A 242 7.11 -12.00 9.25
N GLY A 243 7.87 -10.94 8.99
CA GLY A 243 9.31 -11.03 8.81
C GLY A 243 9.94 -11.48 10.13
N ARG A 244 10.33 -12.76 10.21
CA ARG A 244 11.37 -13.32 11.10
C ARG A 244 11.88 -12.39 12.22
N ARG A 245 11.14 -12.27 13.33
CA ARG A 245 11.76 -12.04 14.65
C ARG A 245 11.02 -12.88 15.69
N LYS A 246 11.60 -14.05 15.99
CA LYS A 246 11.36 -14.76 17.25
C LYS A 246 11.65 -13.78 18.38
N GLY A 247 10.66 -13.55 19.25
CA GLY A 247 10.85 -12.83 20.50
C GLY A 247 10.03 -11.54 20.60
N PHE A 248 8.72 -11.67 20.74
CA PHE A 248 8.04 -11.08 21.90
C PHE A 248 6.62 -11.65 21.98
N GLU A 249 6.30 -12.27 23.11
CA GLU A 249 4.95 -12.67 23.47
C GLU A 249 4.21 -11.45 24.02
N GLY A 250 2.97 -11.26 23.59
CA GLY A 250 2.03 -10.36 24.24
C GLY A 250 1.87 -8.98 23.58
N ASP A 251 1.16 -8.93 22.46
CA ASP A 251 0.19 -7.85 22.28
C ASP A 251 -0.97 -8.31 21.38
N GLU A 252 -2.19 -8.27 21.93
CA GLU A 252 -3.43 -8.83 21.34
C GLU A 252 -4.05 -7.96 20.23
N ARG A 253 -3.31 -6.97 19.71
CA ARG A 253 -3.83 -5.98 18.74
C ARG A 253 -3.00 -5.87 17.46
N SER A 254 -2.38 -6.96 17.02
CA SER A 254 -1.79 -6.98 15.68
C SER A 254 -2.91 -7.23 14.66
N ALA A 255 -3.12 -6.30 13.73
CA ALA A 255 -3.99 -6.50 12.57
C ALA A 255 -3.71 -7.89 11.95
N HIS A 256 -4.76 -8.70 11.82
CA HIS A 256 -4.66 -10.04 11.23
C HIS A 256 -4.09 -9.94 9.81
N SER A 257 -3.25 -10.90 9.42
CA SER A 257 -2.76 -10.91 8.03
C SER A 257 -3.94 -11.07 7.07
N PRO A 258 -3.85 -10.57 5.81
CA PRO A 258 -4.95 -10.69 4.85
C PRO A 258 -5.39 -12.15 4.66
N LEU A 259 -4.41 -13.08 4.77
CA LEU A 259 -4.64 -14.51 4.75
C LEU A 259 -5.51 -14.98 5.92
N GLU A 260 -5.12 -14.65 7.15
CA GLU A 260 -5.86 -15.02 8.37
C GLU A 260 -7.29 -14.49 8.32
N HIS A 261 -7.46 -13.25 7.87
CA HIS A 261 -8.79 -12.66 7.74
C HIS A 261 -9.70 -13.51 6.85
N HIS A 262 -9.30 -13.74 5.59
CA HIS A 262 -10.15 -14.47 4.64
C HIS A 262 -10.39 -15.90 5.07
N VAL A 263 -9.38 -16.57 5.64
CA VAL A 263 -9.51 -17.91 6.21
C VAL A 263 -10.52 -17.94 7.35
N ARG A 264 -10.45 -16.97 8.27
CA ARG A 264 -11.39 -16.85 9.39
C ARG A 264 -12.81 -16.61 8.89
N LYS A 265 -13.01 -15.63 8.00
CA LYS A 265 -14.31 -15.26 7.44
C LYS A 265 -14.97 -16.40 6.68
N LEU A 266 -14.20 -17.15 5.90
CA LEU A 266 -14.72 -18.30 5.15
C LEU A 266 -14.99 -19.49 6.08
N SER A 267 -14.14 -19.72 7.09
CA SER A 267 -14.35 -20.78 8.07
C SER A 267 -15.59 -20.53 8.94
N THR A 268 -15.84 -19.28 9.35
CA THR A 268 -17.07 -18.91 10.09
C THR A 268 -18.32 -19.04 9.22
N ALA A 269 -18.27 -18.66 7.95
CA ALA A 269 -19.38 -18.86 7.02
C ALA A 269 -19.68 -20.36 6.80
N ALA A 270 -18.64 -21.18 6.63
CA ALA A 270 -18.79 -22.63 6.50
C ALA A 270 -19.41 -23.25 7.77
N ALA A 271 -18.93 -22.83 8.94
CA ALA A 271 -19.42 -23.23 10.25
C ALA A 271 -20.90 -22.89 10.49
N ALA A 272 -21.35 -21.75 9.98
CA ALA A 272 -22.74 -21.31 10.04
C ALA A 272 -23.65 -22.07 9.06
N GLY A 273 -23.13 -23.05 8.32
CA GLY A 273 -23.91 -23.85 7.36
C GLY A 273 -24.27 -23.08 6.08
N VAL A 274 -23.59 -21.97 5.78
CA VAL A 274 -23.84 -21.19 4.55
C VAL A 274 -23.55 -22.08 3.34
N ARG A 275 -24.53 -22.30 2.46
CA ARG A 275 -24.40 -23.21 1.31
C ARG A 275 -23.32 -22.76 0.33
N VAL A 276 -23.29 -21.47 0.00
CA VAL A 276 -22.33 -20.89 -0.95
C VAL A 276 -21.38 -19.96 -0.20
N LEU A 277 -20.09 -20.29 -0.22
CA LEU A 277 -19.08 -19.45 0.44
C LEU A 277 -18.95 -18.10 -0.28
N PRO A 278 -18.65 -17.00 0.45
CA PRO A 278 -18.47 -15.68 -0.14
C PRO A 278 -17.45 -15.69 -1.30
N PRO A 279 -17.88 -15.43 -2.56
CA PRO A 279 -17.03 -15.62 -3.74
C PRO A 279 -15.85 -14.66 -3.79
N GLU A 280 -16.04 -13.43 -3.32
CA GLU A 280 -14.99 -12.40 -3.19
C GLU A 280 -13.85 -12.87 -2.27
N SER A 281 -14.17 -13.37 -1.07
CA SER A 281 -13.19 -13.89 -0.12
C SER A 281 -12.50 -15.15 -0.62
N CYS A 282 -13.23 -16.06 -1.29
CA CYS A 282 -12.63 -17.23 -1.95
C CYS A 282 -11.60 -16.80 -3.01
N SER A 283 -11.94 -15.77 -3.80
CA SER A 283 -11.08 -15.28 -4.88
C SER A 283 -9.84 -14.57 -4.35
N CYS A 284 -9.98 -13.75 -3.29
CA CYS A 284 -8.86 -13.12 -2.60
C CYS A 284 -7.93 -14.15 -1.96
N LEU A 285 -8.49 -15.16 -1.27
CA LEU A 285 -7.72 -16.23 -0.65
C LEU A 285 -6.91 -17.01 -1.69
N ARG A 286 -7.51 -17.36 -2.83
CA ARG A 286 -6.78 -18.02 -3.94
C ARG A 286 -5.61 -17.18 -4.42
N VAL A 287 -5.80 -15.87 -4.58
CA VAL A 287 -4.73 -14.94 -5.01
C VAL A 287 -3.61 -14.85 -3.96
N LEU A 288 -3.94 -14.79 -2.67
CA LEU A 288 -2.94 -14.81 -1.58
C LEU A 288 -2.11 -16.09 -1.56
N LEU A 289 -2.79 -17.24 -1.70
CA LEU A 289 -2.13 -18.55 -1.73
C LEU A 289 -1.18 -18.72 -2.93
N ARG A 290 -1.36 -17.95 -4.01
CA ARG A 290 -0.41 -17.93 -5.14
C ARG A 290 0.92 -17.28 -4.78
N ALA A 291 0.91 -16.32 -3.85
CA ALA A 291 2.09 -15.55 -3.47
C ALA A 291 2.89 -16.18 -2.30
N LEU A 292 2.27 -17.07 -1.53
CA LEU A 292 2.86 -17.63 -0.31
C LEU A 292 3.54 -18.98 -0.55
N PRO A 293 4.84 -19.16 -0.21
CA PRO A 293 5.52 -20.45 -0.40
C PRO A 293 4.95 -21.55 0.49
N ARG A 294 4.53 -21.19 1.71
CA ARG A 294 3.85 -22.06 2.66
C ARG A 294 3.01 -21.21 3.60
N VAL A 295 1.83 -21.68 3.95
CA VAL A 295 1.02 -21.03 4.97
C VAL A 295 1.54 -21.42 6.35
N ALA A 296 1.98 -20.43 7.13
CA ALA A 296 2.45 -20.60 8.50
C ALA A 296 1.30 -20.49 9.51
N VAL A 297 0.21 -21.24 9.33
CA VAL A 297 -0.81 -21.36 10.37
C VAL A 297 -0.46 -22.59 11.19
N PRO A 298 -0.34 -22.49 12.53
CA PRO A 298 -0.03 -23.65 13.36
C PRO A 298 -1.12 -24.68 13.15
N ALA A 299 -0.67 -25.87 12.77
CA ALA A 299 -1.47 -27.06 12.59
C ALA A 299 -1.98 -27.51 13.96
N ASN A 300 -2.99 -26.82 14.47
CA ASN A 300 -3.91 -27.49 15.37
C ASN A 300 -4.76 -28.37 14.47
N GLU A 301 -4.45 -29.66 14.49
CA GLU A 301 -5.27 -30.70 13.87
C GLU A 301 -6.74 -30.44 14.22
N CYS A 302 -7.56 -30.52 13.18
CA CYS A 302 -8.95 -30.12 13.16
C CYS A 302 -9.83 -30.96 14.10
N ASP A 303 -9.88 -30.61 15.39
CA ASP A 303 -10.95 -31.08 16.30
C ASP A 303 -12.23 -30.24 16.08
N TRP A 304 -12.77 -30.21 14.85
CA TRP A 304 -14.01 -29.48 14.56
C TRP A 304 -15.27 -30.24 15.02
N GLU A 305 -15.12 -31.51 15.38
CA GLU A 305 -16.23 -32.42 15.72
C GLU A 305 -16.71 -32.33 17.18
N ASP A 306 -16.01 -31.62 18.09
CA ASP A 306 -16.41 -31.54 19.52
C ASP A 306 -16.93 -30.14 19.94
N PRO A 307 -18.25 -29.96 20.14
CA PRO A 307 -18.86 -28.74 20.65
C PRO A 307 -18.39 -28.34 22.07
N ARG A 308 -17.89 -29.28 22.88
CA ARG A 308 -17.47 -29.03 24.27
C ARG A 308 -16.09 -28.39 24.37
N ARG A 309 -15.24 -28.55 23.35
CA ARG A 309 -13.88 -27.95 23.28
C ARG A 309 -13.84 -26.55 22.68
N ARG A 310 -14.93 -26.06 22.06
CA ARG A 310 -15.05 -24.68 21.54
C ARG A 310 -14.71 -23.59 22.57
N LYS A 311 -15.01 -23.82 23.86
CA LYS A 311 -14.71 -22.87 24.95
C LYS A 311 -13.27 -22.95 25.47
N ALA A 312 -12.55 -24.05 25.24
CA ALA A 312 -11.20 -24.26 25.75
C ALA A 312 -10.11 -23.69 24.84
N TYR A 313 -10.34 -23.67 23.51
CA TYR A 313 -9.38 -23.16 22.53
C TYR A 313 -9.27 -21.63 22.49
N SER A 314 -10.15 -20.91 23.19
CA SER A 314 -10.15 -19.43 23.23
C SER A 314 -8.98 -18.81 24.00
N ARG A 315 -8.13 -19.58 24.71
CA ARG A 315 -7.13 -19.00 25.61
C ARG A 315 -5.66 -19.29 25.34
N LYS A 316 -5.27 -20.31 24.54
CA LYS A 316 -3.85 -20.72 24.47
C LYS A 316 -3.33 -21.33 23.15
N SER A 317 -4.04 -21.26 22.02
CA SER A 317 -3.49 -21.72 20.74
C SER A 317 -3.52 -20.68 19.63
N TYR A 318 -2.35 -20.44 19.04
CA TYR A 318 -2.03 -19.36 18.10
C TYR A 318 -2.42 -19.66 16.64
N GLY A 319 -3.52 -20.37 16.38
CA GLY A 319 -3.94 -20.73 15.02
C GLY A 319 -5.43 -20.48 14.78
N THR A 320 -5.76 -19.84 13.66
CA THR A 320 -7.16 -19.76 13.20
C THR A 320 -7.57 -21.15 12.69
N PRO A 321 -8.55 -21.83 13.32
CA PRO A 321 -8.99 -23.15 12.88
C PRO A 321 -9.62 -23.04 11.49
N VAL A 322 -9.13 -23.85 10.54
CA VAL A 322 -9.62 -23.89 9.16
C VAL A 322 -10.76 -24.91 9.06
N HIS A 323 -11.92 -24.48 8.57
CA HIS A 323 -13.05 -25.39 8.40
C HIS A 323 -12.79 -26.41 7.28
N PRO A 324 -13.06 -27.72 7.46
CA PRO A 324 -12.80 -28.77 6.47
C PRO A 324 -13.40 -28.51 5.08
N ARG A 325 -14.58 -27.87 5.04
CA ARG A 325 -15.22 -27.45 3.77
C ARG A 325 -14.33 -26.62 2.85
N LEU A 326 -13.37 -25.86 3.38
CA LEU A 326 -12.49 -25.07 2.54
C LEU A 326 -11.57 -25.94 1.67
N PHE A 327 -11.30 -27.18 2.11
CA PHE A 327 -10.58 -28.17 1.32
C PHE A 327 -11.52 -28.96 0.40
N THR A 328 -12.69 -29.38 0.89
CA THR A 328 -13.65 -30.16 0.08
C THR A 328 -14.22 -29.34 -1.07
N ASP A 329 -14.48 -28.05 -0.84
CA ASP A 329 -15.04 -27.12 -1.82
C ASP A 329 -13.94 -26.56 -2.75
N GLY A 330 -12.70 -27.05 -2.63
CA GLY A 330 -11.57 -26.66 -3.49
C GLY A 330 -11.15 -25.19 -3.35
N VAL A 331 -11.46 -24.54 -2.22
CA VAL A 331 -11.04 -23.15 -1.97
C VAL A 331 -9.55 -23.10 -1.63
N ILE A 332 -9.10 -24.05 -0.81
CA ILE A 332 -7.70 -24.21 -0.39
C ILE A 332 -7.20 -25.55 -0.92
N LEU A 333 -6.13 -25.53 -1.71
CA LEU A 333 -5.45 -26.75 -2.12
C LEU A 333 -4.69 -27.35 -0.92
N PRO A 334 -4.84 -28.67 -0.63
CA PRO A 334 -4.08 -29.35 0.42
C PRO A 334 -2.57 -29.12 0.33
N SER A 335 -2.02 -29.07 -0.90
CA SER A 335 -0.60 -28.81 -1.19
C SER A 335 -0.14 -27.38 -0.85
N ARG A 336 -1.06 -26.45 -0.60
CA ARG A 336 -0.73 -25.08 -0.19
C ARG A 336 -0.84 -24.88 1.33
N TRP A 337 -1.32 -25.88 2.07
CA TRP A 337 -1.61 -25.79 3.49
C TRP A 337 -0.88 -26.85 4.33
N HIS A 338 -1.39 -28.09 4.35
CA HIS A 338 -0.90 -29.16 5.24
C HIS A 338 -0.03 -30.21 4.54
N ARG A 339 -0.08 -30.31 3.21
CA ARG A 339 0.85 -31.15 2.44
C ARG A 339 2.05 -30.32 1.96
N PRO A 340 3.20 -30.95 1.68
CA PRO A 340 4.32 -30.26 1.04
C PRO A 340 3.87 -29.56 -0.24
N ALA A 341 4.32 -28.32 -0.41
CA ALA A 341 4.05 -27.56 -1.62
C ALA A 341 4.77 -28.20 -2.83
N GLU A 342 4.10 -28.16 -3.97
CA GLU A 342 4.66 -28.62 -5.24
C GLU A 342 5.94 -27.83 -5.56
N LEU A 343 6.94 -28.52 -6.11
CA LEU A 343 8.20 -27.91 -6.53
C LEU A 343 7.96 -26.72 -7.47
N ARG A 344 7.02 -26.85 -8.42
CA ARG A 344 6.62 -25.77 -9.34
C ARG A 344 6.21 -24.49 -8.60
N HIS A 345 5.48 -24.61 -7.49
CA HIS A 345 5.03 -23.48 -6.67
C HIS A 345 6.17 -22.85 -5.88
N LEU A 346 7.01 -23.67 -5.27
CA LEU A 346 8.20 -23.20 -4.57
C LEU A 346 9.15 -22.45 -5.53
N CYS A 347 9.30 -22.95 -6.76
CA CYS A 347 10.04 -22.26 -7.82
C CYS A 347 9.41 -20.91 -8.16
N ARG A 348 8.08 -20.81 -8.31
CA ARG A 348 7.40 -19.51 -8.52
C ARG A 348 7.73 -18.52 -7.41
N CYS A 349 7.55 -18.91 -6.14
CA CYS A 349 7.83 -18.04 -5.01
C CYS A 349 9.31 -17.62 -4.96
N THR A 350 10.23 -18.53 -5.25
CA THR A 350 11.67 -18.26 -5.28
C THR A 350 12.06 -17.29 -6.40
N ILE A 351 11.58 -17.52 -7.63
CA ILE A 351 11.83 -16.62 -8.78
C ILE A 351 11.26 -15.23 -8.48
N ARG A 352 10.03 -15.14 -7.97
CA ARG A 352 9.43 -13.87 -7.59
C ARG A 352 10.21 -13.17 -6.48
N ALA A 353 10.72 -13.88 -5.48
CA ALA A 353 11.54 -13.30 -4.43
C ALA A 353 12.85 -12.69 -4.98
N VAL A 354 13.50 -13.37 -5.93
CA VAL A 354 14.70 -12.84 -6.62
C VAL A 354 14.36 -11.61 -7.46
N LEU A 355 13.29 -11.66 -8.24
CA LEU A 355 12.82 -10.49 -9.01
C LEU A 355 12.45 -9.32 -8.10
N TRP A 356 11.83 -9.60 -6.95
CA TRP A 356 11.51 -8.60 -5.95
C TRP A 356 12.80 -7.95 -5.46
N GLN A 357 13.79 -8.70 -5.00
CA GLN A 357 15.07 -8.18 -4.51
C GLN A 357 15.77 -7.27 -5.54
N ASN A 358 15.63 -7.59 -6.83
CA ASN A 358 16.24 -6.86 -7.93
C ASN A 358 15.40 -5.68 -8.49
N TRP A 359 14.25 -5.36 -7.88
CA TRP A 359 13.31 -4.33 -8.38
C TRP A 359 12.76 -4.61 -9.79
N GLU A 360 12.58 -5.90 -10.09
CA GLU A 360 12.16 -6.39 -11.40
C GLU A 360 10.74 -6.97 -11.37
N LEU A 361 9.95 -6.76 -10.30
CA LEU A 361 8.52 -7.10 -10.29
C LEU A 361 7.65 -5.88 -10.67
N PRO A 362 6.57 -6.06 -11.44
CA PRO A 362 6.22 -7.27 -12.21
C PRO A 362 6.98 -7.38 -13.55
N TYR A 363 7.61 -6.30 -14.01
CA TYR A 363 8.05 -6.16 -15.41
C TYR A 363 9.17 -7.10 -15.85
N GLY A 364 10.10 -7.42 -14.96
CA GLY A 364 11.19 -8.35 -15.23
C GLY A 364 10.74 -9.78 -15.50
N ILE A 365 9.51 -10.16 -15.12
CA ILE A 365 8.90 -11.44 -15.54
C ILE A 365 8.83 -11.51 -17.06
N ARG A 366 8.50 -10.40 -17.73
CA ARG A 366 8.39 -10.31 -19.20
C ARG A 366 9.75 -10.32 -19.90
N LYS A 367 10.84 -10.05 -19.17
CA LYS A 367 12.22 -10.13 -19.68
C LYS A 367 12.78 -11.55 -19.64
N LEU A 368 12.14 -12.47 -18.92
CA LEU A 368 12.59 -13.87 -18.85
C LEU A 368 12.29 -14.59 -20.18
N PRO A 369 13.21 -15.44 -20.69
CA PRO A 369 12.99 -16.22 -21.91
C PRO A 369 12.06 -17.42 -21.64
N LEU A 370 10.82 -17.15 -21.21
CA LEU A 370 9.84 -18.16 -20.81
C LEU A 370 8.57 -18.07 -21.68
N PRO A 371 7.85 -19.19 -21.91
CA PRO A 371 6.55 -19.17 -22.55
C PRO A 371 5.53 -18.31 -21.79
N THR A 372 4.58 -17.69 -22.50
CA THR A 372 3.54 -16.81 -21.92
C THR A 372 2.78 -17.44 -20.75
N LYS A 373 2.47 -18.75 -20.84
CA LYS A 373 1.80 -19.49 -19.77
C LYS A 373 2.63 -19.53 -18.47
N MET A 374 3.95 -19.68 -18.57
CA MET A 374 4.85 -19.62 -17.42
C MET A 374 4.99 -18.19 -16.89
N MET A 375 5.04 -17.19 -17.78
CA MET A 375 5.03 -15.78 -17.37
C MET A 375 3.77 -15.45 -16.57
N ASN A 376 2.59 -15.84 -17.04
CA ASN A 376 1.33 -15.59 -16.35
C ASN A 376 1.25 -16.31 -14.99
N TYR A 377 1.81 -17.52 -14.90
CA TYR A 377 1.95 -18.23 -13.64
C TYR A 377 2.84 -17.50 -12.64
N LEU A 378 4.01 -17.00 -13.08
CA LEU A 378 4.92 -16.18 -12.27
C LEU A 378 4.31 -14.83 -11.89
N ASP A 379 3.47 -14.27 -12.75
CA ASP A 379 2.79 -12.98 -12.57
C ASP A 379 1.47 -13.10 -11.77
N LEU A 380 1.24 -14.26 -11.15
CA LEU A 380 0.06 -14.56 -10.31
C LEU A 380 -1.29 -14.49 -11.04
N LEU A 381 -1.30 -14.39 -12.37
CA LEU A 381 -2.52 -14.35 -13.18
C LEU A 381 -3.16 -15.76 -13.24
N ASP A 382 -2.31 -16.78 -13.37
CA ASP A 382 -2.69 -18.19 -13.44
C ASP A 382 -2.15 -18.99 -12.23
N ASP A 383 -2.70 -20.18 -11.97
CA ASP A 383 -2.20 -21.16 -10.98
C ASP A 383 -1.78 -22.49 -11.64
#